data_AF-X1SKE7-F1
#
_entry.id   AF-X1SKE7-F1
#
_cell.length_a   1.000
_cell.length_b   1.000
_cell.length_c   1.000
_cell.angle_alpha   90.00
_cell.angle_beta   90.00
_cell.angle_gamma   90.00
#
_symmetry.space_group_name_H-M   'P 1'
#
loop_
_entity.id
_entity.type
_entity.pdbx_description
1 polymer ?
#
loop_
_entity_poly.entity_id
_entity_poly.type
_entity_poly.pdbx_seq_one_letter_code
_entity_poly.pdbx_strand_id
1 'polypeptide(L)' 'MTLQKAIEQGTLFKNGYKSRTDPDLLDAVKLLIEAGKLIKTDRELHLYPAWKLLPGETED' A
#
# COMPACT_ATOMS: atom_id res chain seq x y z
N MET A 1 -7.41 0.47 14.23
CA MET A 1 -7.06 1.66 13.41
C MET A 1 -7.70 1.50 12.03
N THR A 2 -8.18 2.57 11.38
CA THR A 2 -8.61 2.54 9.96
C THR A 2 -7.50 3.07 9.06
N LEU A 3 -7.53 2.76 7.75
CA LEU A 3 -6.54 3.27 6.80
C LEU A 3 -6.49 4.81 6.73
N GLN A 4 -7.65 5.44 6.78
CA GLN A 4 -7.76 6.90 6.74
C GLN A 4 -7.06 7.55 7.94
N LYS A 5 -7.25 7.00 9.14
CA LYS A 5 -6.53 7.43 10.34
C LYS A 5 -5.03 7.14 10.26
N ALA A 6 -4.63 6.00 9.68
CA ALA A 6 -3.21 5.69 9.49
C ALA A 6 -2.51 6.70 8.57
N ILE A 7 -3.18 7.17 7.51
CA ILE A 7 -2.68 8.23 6.62
C ILE A 7 -2.53 9.54 7.37
N GLU A 8 -3.52 9.93 8.18
CA GLU A 8 -3.44 11.14 9.01
C GLU A 8 -2.26 11.07 9.99
N GLN A 9 -2.11 9.96 10.71
CA GLN A 9 -1.01 9.74 11.66
C GLN A 9 0.37 9.80 10.98
N GLY A 10 0.51 9.14 9.82
CA GLY A 10 1.73 9.21 9.02
C GLY A 10 2.04 10.62 8.52
N THR A 11 1.01 11.38 8.14
CA THR A 11 1.14 12.78 7.69
C THR A 11 1.58 13.69 8.84
N LEU A 12 0.97 13.54 10.02
CA LEU A 12 1.35 14.27 11.22
C LEU A 12 2.79 13.98 11.63
N PHE A 13 3.22 12.72 11.58
CA PHE A 13 4.61 12.35 11.83
C PHE A 13 5.58 12.95 10.80
N LYS A 14 5.26 12.86 9.51
CA LYS A 14 6.07 13.45 8.43
C LYS A 14 6.27 14.95 8.61
N ASN A 15 5.26 15.65 9.10
CA ASN A 15 5.28 17.08 9.37
C ASN A 15 5.92 17.43 10.74
N GLY A 16 6.42 16.44 11.49
CA GLY A 16 7.10 16.64 12.77
C GLY A 16 6.17 16.85 13.97
N TYR A 17 4.85 16.68 13.81
CA TYR A 17 3.88 16.84 14.89
C TYR A 17 3.79 15.64 15.84
N LYS A 18 4.36 14.49 15.44
CA LYS A 18 4.41 13.27 16.26
C LYS A 18 5.83 12.71 16.36
N SER A 19 6.12 12.05 17.48
CA SER A 19 7.42 11.43 17.74
C SER A 19 7.43 9.96 17.33
N ARG A 20 8.63 9.41 17.15
CA ARG A 20 8.85 8.03 16.67
C ARG A 20 8.40 6.95 17.66
N THR A 21 8.22 7.30 18.94
CA THR A 21 7.81 6.38 20.02
C THR A 21 6.29 6.33 20.24
N ASP A 22 5.50 7.03 19.40
CA ASP A 22 4.05 7.01 19.50
C ASP A 22 3.48 5.63 19.07
N PRO A 23 2.75 4.92 19.95
CA PRO A 23 2.18 3.61 19.62
C PRO A 23 1.14 3.67 18.50
N ASP A 24 0.39 4.77 18.36
CA ASP A 24 -0.56 4.96 17.26
C ASP A 24 0.18 5.14 15.93
N LEU A 25 1.36 5.75 15.95
CA LEU A 25 2.20 5.87 14.77
C LEU A 25 2.74 4.51 14.31
N LEU A 26 3.15 3.65 15.25
CA LEU A 26 3.64 2.31 14.92
C LEU A 26 2.56 1.49 14.22
N ASP A 27 1.33 1.51 14.74
CA ASP A 27 0.21 0.79 14.14
C ASP A 27 -0.20 1.43 12.80
N ALA A 28 -0.12 2.75 12.67
CA ALA A 28 -0.35 3.43 11.40
C ALA A 28 0.67 3.02 10.33
N VAL A 29 1.96 2.94 10.67
CA VAL A 29 3.02 2.52 9.75
C VAL A 29 2.82 1.08 9.28
N LYS A 30 2.49 0.15 10.18
CA LYS A 30 2.18 -1.24 9.80
C LYS A 30 1.04 -1.30 8.79
N LEU A 31 -0.03 -0.55 9.04
CA LEU A 31 -1.22 -0.55 8.19
C LEU A 31 -0.92 0.07 6.80
N LEU A 32 -0.09 1.11 6.74
CA LEU A 32 0.38 1.71 5.49
C LEU A 32 1.28 0.75 4.68
N ILE A 33 2.14 -0.03 5.36
CA ILE A 33 2.99 -1.04 4.71
C ILE A 33 2.12 -2.14 4.08
N GLU A 34 1.15 -2.68 4.82
CA GLU A 34 0.25 -3.72 4.28
C GLU A 34 -0.58 -3.20 3.10
N ALA A 35 -1.10 -1.97 3.18
CA ALA A 35 -1.78 -1.33 2.05
C ALA A 35 -0.85 -1.17 0.83
N GLY A 36 0.41 -0.78 1.06
CA GLY A 36 1.42 -0.67 0.00
C GLY A 36 1.75 -2.02 -0.65
N LYS A 37 1.82 -3.10 0.14
CA LYS A 37 2.01 -4.46 -0.38
C LYS A 37 0.83 -4.88 -1.26
N LEU A 38 -0.40 -4.65 -0.84
CA LEU A 38 -1.60 -4.98 -1.63
C LEU A 38 -1.60 -4.25 -2.98
N ILE A 39 -1.28 -2.96 -3.00
CA ILE A 39 -1.16 -2.18 -4.25
C ILE A 39 -0.01 -2.70 -5.13
N LYS A 40 1.12 -3.06 -4.52
CA LYS A 40 2.27 -3.62 -5.25
C LYS A 40 1.90 -4.97 -5.88
N THR A 41 1.29 -5.87 -5.12
CA THR A 41 0.82 -7.17 -5.60
C THR A 41 -0.23 -7.02 -6.69
N ASP A 42 -1.19 -6.10 -6.52
CA ASP A 42 -2.17 -5.79 -7.56
C ASP A 42 -1.50 -5.28 -8.84
N ARG A 43 -0.53 -4.37 -8.72
CA ARG A 43 0.22 -3.84 -9.86
C ARG A 43 1.09 -4.90 -10.53
N GLU A 44 1.71 -5.79 -9.76
CA GLU A 44 2.52 -6.91 -10.27
C GLU A 44 1.65 -7.99 -10.94
N LEU A 45 0.45 -8.26 -10.41
CA LEU A 45 -0.53 -9.15 -11.05
C LEU A 45 -1.10 -8.53 -12.33
N HIS A 46 -1.34 -7.22 -12.37
CA HIS A 46 -1.76 -6.51 -13.57
C HIS A 46 -0.64 -6.30 -14.61
N LEU A 47 0.62 -6.52 -14.25
CA LEU A 47 1.76 -6.51 -15.17
C LEU A 47 1.85 -7.78 -16.03
N TYR A 48 1.09 -8.84 -15.70
CA TYR A 48 0.83 -9.96 -16.61
C TYR A 48 -0.61 -9.87 -17.11
N PRO A 49 -0.86 -9.22 -18.26
CA PRO A 49 -2.20 -9.13 -18.78
C PRO A 49 -2.54 -10.40 -19.58
N ALA A 50 -2.59 -11.56 -18.91
CA ALA A 50 -3.18 -12.77 -19.50
C ALA A 50 -4.66 -12.56 -19.89
N TRP A 51 -5.29 -11.51 -19.37
CA TRP A 51 -6.65 -11.04 -19.70
C TRP A 51 -6.70 -10.04 -20.87
N LYS A 52 -5.56 -9.57 -21.39
CA LYS A 52 -5.49 -8.85 -22.69
C LYS A 52 -5.27 -9.78 -23.87
N LEU A 53 -4.80 -11.00 -23.63
CA LEU A 53 -4.66 -12.02 -24.67
C LEU A 53 -6.04 -12.55 -25.01
N LEU A 54 -6.41 -12.50 -26.29
CA LEU A 54 -7.56 -13.24 -26.78
C LEU A 54 -7.28 -14.74 -26.68
N PRO A 55 -8.31 -15.61 -26.62
CA PRO A 55 -8.09 -17.05 -26.64
C PRO A 55 -7.22 -17.46 -27.83
N GLY A 56 -5.98 -17.87 -27.57
CA GLY A 56 -5.01 -18.30 -28.59
C GLY A 56 -3.77 -17.41 -28.78
N GLU A 57 -3.64 -16.28 -28.09
CA GLU A 57 -2.41 -15.46 -28.13
C GLU A 57 -1.43 -15.86 -27.02
N THR A 58 -0.14 -15.96 -27.36
CA THR A 58 0.97 -16.12 -26.41
C THR A 58 1.84 -14.87 -26.40
N GLU A 59 2.36 -14.50 -25.23
CA GLU A 59 3.37 -13.45 -25.10
C GLU A 59 4.67 -13.94 -25.77
N ASP A 60 5.03 -13.34 -26.91
CA ASP A 60 6.32 -13.52 -27.60
C ASP A 60 7.49 -12.89 -26.81
#